data_AF-A0A1G1C9L5-F1
#
_entry.id   AF-A0A1G1C9L5-F1
#
_cell.length_a   1.000
_cell.length_b   1.000
_cell.length_c   1.000
_cell.angle_alpha   90.00
_cell.angle_beta   90.00
_cell.angle_gamma   90.00
#
_symmetry.space_group_name_H-M   'P 1'
#
loop_
_entity.id
_entity.type
_entity.pdbx_description
1 polymer ?
#
loop_
_entity_poly.entity_id
_entity_poly.type
_entity_poly.pdbx_seq_one_letter_code
_entity_poly.pdbx_strand_id
1 'polypeptide(L)'
;MWQPLSKLLSWLGDFGPSFDPRGVTVKIGDPRDPDSEGSEGWRDYLDTQRLWETWGPVPGSPWEPFHCVTLFAALDRLNSMSRAAAGPLADRDLPAYLKIPADPPAWTQQPGTMLILDLPGPRVASAGIYFAAMGGFQPVCTFDNWPNRAGVLMPEQILGGLLHYAAAMQKVREGLAVTSPPMWLCDWNRSRASKPAPGRYDNRYTIEDRLLPGPVMLSSAGIRRIVYVTQDLPPQDALPLCAAWDLQAYLMELKKKGFDVQAVSTATTELFAQTGELEARPPGSWDTSWMGLIRSSAGGFGGFVPQPSSGG
;
A
#
# COMPACT_ATOMS: atom_id res chain seq x y z
N MET A 1 -21.62 1.15 4.33
CA MET A 1 -21.27 1.76 5.65
C MET A 1 -20.42 3.03 5.53
N TRP A 2 -20.26 3.60 4.32
CA TRP A 2 -19.34 4.71 4.02
C TRP A 2 -19.89 6.11 4.32
N GLN A 3 -21.18 6.35 4.06
CA GLN A 3 -21.81 7.66 4.30
C GLN A 3 -21.76 8.18 5.75
N PRO A 4 -21.89 7.34 6.80
CA PRO A 4 -21.75 7.82 8.18
C PRO A 4 -20.30 8.22 8.51
N LEU A 5 -19.31 7.48 7.98
CA LEU A 5 -17.89 7.70 8.24
C LEU A 5 -17.33 8.91 7.49
N SER A 6 -17.72 9.12 6.23
CA SER A 6 -17.33 10.31 5.48
C SER A 6 -17.92 11.59 6.07
N LYS A 7 -19.17 11.54 6.55
CA LYS A 7 -19.79 12.65 7.29
C LYS A 7 -19.09 12.93 8.62
N LEU A 8 -18.73 11.88 9.37
CA LEU A 8 -17.99 12.03 10.64
C LEU A 8 -16.60 12.65 10.41
N LEU A 9 -15.87 12.22 9.39
CA LEU A 9 -14.55 12.77 9.03
C LEU A 9 -14.64 14.20 8.49
N SER A 10 -15.72 14.56 7.78
CA SER A 10 -15.97 15.94 7.38
C SER A 10 -16.31 16.85 8.58
N TRP A 11 -17.11 16.36 9.53
CA TRP A 11 -17.54 17.12 10.71
C TRP A 11 -16.41 17.35 11.73
N LEU A 12 -15.52 16.36 11.92
CA LEU A 12 -14.33 16.51 12.77
C LEU A 12 -13.28 17.47 12.16
N GLY A 13 -13.36 17.74 10.85
CA GLY A 13 -12.51 18.71 10.20
C GLY A 13 -12.82 20.17 10.55
N ASP A 14 -14.06 20.46 10.97
CA ASP A 14 -14.52 21.83 11.20
C ASP A 14 -14.12 22.43 12.56
N PHE A 15 -13.53 21.65 13.49
CA PHE A 15 -13.27 22.10 14.87
C PHE A 15 -11.78 22.12 15.31
N GLY A 16 -10.82 21.94 14.39
CA GLY A 16 -9.38 22.02 14.69
C GLY A 16 -8.69 23.26 14.08
N PRO A 17 -7.74 23.92 14.76
CA PRO A 17 -7.07 25.09 14.20
C PRO A 17 -6.12 24.67 13.06
N SER A 18 -6.31 25.32 11.89
CA SER A 18 -5.56 25.18 10.63
C SER A 18 -5.96 24.04 9.69
N PHE A 19 -7.26 23.97 9.34
CA PHE A 19 -7.68 23.46 8.03
C PHE A 19 -7.22 24.47 6.96
N ASP A 20 -6.46 24.04 5.95
CA ASP A 20 -6.27 24.86 4.74
C ASP A 20 -7.48 24.63 3.83
N PRO A 21 -8.41 25.58 3.68
CA PRO A 21 -9.56 25.46 2.79
C PRO A 21 -9.16 25.47 1.30
N ARG A 22 -7.87 25.70 1.00
CA ARG A 22 -7.32 25.56 -0.35
C ARG A 22 -6.96 24.09 -0.56
N GLY A 23 -7.80 23.38 -1.31
CA GLY A 23 -7.60 21.96 -1.62
C GLY A 23 -6.16 21.63 -2.04
N VAL A 24 -5.75 20.41 -1.74
CA VAL A 24 -4.38 19.94 -1.90
C VAL A 24 -3.95 20.06 -3.37
N THR A 25 -2.88 20.80 -3.64
CA THR A 25 -2.28 20.87 -4.97
C THR A 25 -1.24 19.78 -5.12
N VAL A 26 -1.62 18.66 -5.73
CA VAL A 26 -0.74 17.53 -6.08
C VAL A 26 -1.01 17.13 -7.53
N LYS A 27 0.02 16.65 -8.23
CA LYS A 27 -0.08 16.08 -9.57
C LYS A 27 -0.16 14.56 -9.47
N ILE A 28 -1.27 13.97 -9.91
CA ILE A 28 -1.46 12.52 -9.97
C ILE A 28 -1.41 12.12 -11.44
N GLY A 29 -0.38 11.38 -11.86
CA GLY A 29 -0.24 10.88 -13.23
C GLY A 29 -0.37 11.94 -14.34
N ASP A 30 -0.97 11.55 -15.47
CA ASP A 30 -1.30 12.43 -16.59
C ASP A 30 -2.75 12.17 -17.07
N PRO A 31 -3.64 13.17 -17.12
CA PRO A 31 -5.04 13.00 -17.54
C PRO A 31 -5.21 12.71 -19.04
N ARG A 32 -4.12 12.73 -19.82
CA ARG A 32 -4.10 12.38 -21.24
C ARG A 32 -3.68 10.93 -21.47
N ASP A 33 -3.10 10.28 -20.46
CA ASP A 33 -2.71 8.89 -20.58
C ASP A 33 -3.96 8.00 -20.49
N PRO A 34 -4.03 6.94 -21.31
CA PRO A 34 -5.10 5.95 -21.18
C PRO A 34 -4.88 5.07 -19.94
N ASP A 35 -5.95 4.38 -19.53
CA ASP A 35 -5.85 3.25 -18.62
C ASP A 35 -5.18 2.03 -19.29
N SER A 36 -4.99 0.96 -18.50
CA SER A 36 -4.38 -0.29 -18.98
C SER A 36 -5.17 -0.99 -20.08
N GLU A 37 -6.44 -0.61 -20.29
CA GLU A 37 -7.29 -1.13 -21.36
C GLU A 37 -7.25 -0.24 -22.62
N GLY A 38 -6.43 0.83 -22.61
CA GLY A 38 -6.34 1.78 -23.71
C GLY A 38 -7.49 2.78 -23.75
N SER A 39 -8.24 2.93 -22.65
CA SER A 39 -9.48 3.72 -22.60
C SER A 39 -9.38 4.91 -21.62
N GLU A 40 -10.41 5.78 -21.62
CA GLU A 40 -10.59 6.82 -20.58
C GLU A 40 -11.45 6.33 -19.40
N GLY A 41 -11.71 5.03 -19.29
CA GLY A 41 -12.55 4.43 -18.25
C GLY A 41 -12.07 4.74 -16.83
N TRP A 42 -10.76 5.00 -16.64
CA TRP A 42 -10.21 5.47 -15.36
C TRP A 42 -10.90 6.72 -14.80
N ARG A 43 -11.51 7.59 -15.63
CA ARG A 43 -12.17 8.82 -15.17
C ARG A 43 -13.30 8.53 -14.18
N ASP A 44 -13.99 7.41 -14.38
CA ASP A 44 -15.04 6.93 -13.48
C ASP A 44 -14.51 6.66 -12.06
N TYR A 45 -13.23 6.37 -11.93
CA TYR A 45 -12.55 6.03 -10.67
C TYR A 45 -11.85 7.24 -10.04
N LEU A 46 -12.10 8.46 -10.52
CA LEU A 46 -11.84 9.68 -9.75
C LEU A 46 -12.85 9.88 -8.60
N ASP A 47 -13.88 9.03 -8.54
CA ASP A 47 -14.72 8.87 -7.36
C ASP A 47 -13.99 8.05 -6.29
N THR A 48 -13.85 8.64 -5.10
CA THR A 48 -13.13 8.04 -3.96
C THR A 48 -13.69 6.68 -3.59
N GLN A 49 -15.03 6.57 -3.49
CA GLN A 49 -15.68 5.34 -3.06
C GLN A 49 -15.45 4.24 -4.10
N ARG A 50 -15.65 4.54 -5.38
CA ARG A 50 -15.49 3.56 -6.46
C ARG A 50 -14.06 3.03 -6.54
N LEU A 51 -13.05 3.90 -6.43
CA LEU A 51 -11.65 3.45 -6.46
C LEU A 51 -11.28 2.64 -5.22
N TRP A 52 -11.72 3.06 -4.04
CA TRP A 52 -11.51 2.33 -2.78
C TRP A 52 -12.17 0.94 -2.83
N GLU A 53 -13.41 0.84 -3.29
CA GLU A 53 -14.10 -0.44 -3.45
C GLU A 53 -13.40 -1.35 -4.47
N THR A 54 -12.93 -0.79 -5.58
CA THR A 54 -12.24 -1.55 -6.65
C THR A 54 -10.96 -2.22 -6.15
N TRP A 55 -10.18 -1.49 -5.33
CA TRP A 55 -8.89 -1.95 -4.79
C TRP A 55 -8.96 -2.52 -3.37
N GLY A 56 -10.16 -2.73 -2.85
CA GLY A 56 -10.38 -3.31 -1.54
C GLY A 56 -10.65 -4.81 -1.58
N PRO A 57 -10.81 -5.45 -0.41
CA PRO A 57 -11.35 -6.81 -0.30
C PRO A 57 -12.76 -6.90 -0.87
N VAL A 58 -13.21 -8.09 -1.25
CA VAL A 58 -14.60 -8.28 -1.68
C VAL A 58 -15.58 -8.08 -0.52
N PRO A 59 -16.83 -7.63 -0.77
CA PRO A 59 -17.79 -7.38 0.31
C PRO A 59 -18.01 -8.60 1.22
N GLY A 60 -17.91 -8.41 2.53
CA GLY A 60 -18.03 -9.47 3.54
C GLY A 60 -16.76 -10.30 3.76
N SER A 61 -15.66 -9.94 3.10
CA SER A 61 -14.33 -10.50 3.36
C SER A 61 -13.86 -10.21 4.78
N PRO A 62 -13.24 -11.19 5.48
CA PRO A 62 -12.66 -10.92 6.80
C PRO A 62 -11.53 -9.88 6.75
N TRP A 63 -11.03 -9.54 5.56
CA TRP A 63 -9.91 -8.61 5.38
C TRP A 63 -10.31 -7.13 5.27
N GLU A 64 -11.61 -6.84 5.12
CA GLU A 64 -12.12 -5.46 5.00
C GLU A 64 -11.60 -4.50 6.09
N PRO A 65 -11.51 -4.89 7.38
CA PRO A 65 -11.07 -3.97 8.44
C PRO A 65 -9.63 -3.44 8.27
N PHE A 66 -8.80 -4.11 7.48
CA PHE A 66 -7.40 -3.74 7.27
C PHE A 66 -7.20 -2.82 6.06
N HIS A 67 -8.25 -2.56 5.27
CA HIS A 67 -8.16 -1.74 4.06
C HIS A 67 -8.24 -0.24 4.39
N CYS A 68 -7.11 0.45 4.23
CA CYS A 68 -6.99 1.88 4.54
C CYS A 68 -7.77 2.76 3.55
N VAL A 69 -8.41 3.81 4.09
CA VAL A 69 -9.16 4.81 3.31
C VAL A 69 -8.33 6.05 2.94
N THR A 70 -7.27 6.33 3.69
CA THR A 70 -6.56 7.61 3.72
C THR A 70 -6.10 8.08 2.34
N LEU A 71 -5.38 7.24 1.59
CA LEU A 71 -4.89 7.62 0.26
C LEU A 71 -6.03 7.88 -0.74
N PHE A 72 -7.10 7.08 -0.69
CA PHE A 72 -8.25 7.22 -1.59
C PHE A 72 -9.01 8.52 -1.30
N ALA A 73 -9.23 8.82 -0.02
CA ALA A 73 -9.88 10.05 0.44
C ALA A 73 -9.15 11.33 0.00
N ALA A 74 -7.89 11.23 -0.45
CA ALA A 74 -7.17 12.36 -1.02
C ALA A 74 -7.80 12.88 -2.33
N LEU A 75 -8.52 12.04 -3.09
CA LEU A 75 -9.21 12.45 -4.31
C LEU A 75 -10.30 13.50 -4.04
N ASP A 76 -11.02 13.39 -2.93
CA ASP A 76 -12.04 14.36 -2.50
C ASP A 76 -11.43 15.68 -2.02
N ARG A 77 -10.11 15.70 -1.73
CA ARG A 77 -9.38 16.88 -1.24
C ARG A 77 -8.65 17.65 -2.33
N LEU A 78 -8.62 17.12 -3.55
CA LEU A 78 -8.02 17.83 -4.67
C LEU A 78 -8.83 19.09 -4.97
N ASN A 79 -8.14 20.21 -5.14
CA ASN A 79 -8.78 21.37 -5.75
C ASN A 79 -9.18 21.09 -7.20
N SER A 80 -10.02 21.94 -7.79
CA SER A 80 -10.53 21.75 -9.15
C SER A 80 -9.43 21.59 -10.21
N MET A 81 -8.33 22.34 -10.09
CA MET A 81 -7.18 22.24 -11.01
C MET A 81 -6.47 20.88 -10.86
N SER A 82 -6.16 20.47 -9.63
CA SER A 82 -5.53 19.17 -9.36
C SER A 82 -6.42 18.00 -9.75
N ARG A 83 -7.73 18.12 -9.57
CA ARG A 83 -8.69 17.09 -10.01
C ARG A 83 -8.76 16.99 -11.54
N ALA A 84 -8.75 18.11 -12.25
CA ALA A 84 -8.69 18.12 -13.72
C ALA A 84 -7.35 17.61 -14.27
N ALA A 85 -6.28 17.76 -13.49
CA ALA A 85 -4.93 17.29 -13.82
C ALA A 85 -4.61 15.87 -13.30
N ALA A 86 -5.57 15.20 -12.65
CA ALA A 86 -5.38 13.85 -12.14
C ALA A 86 -5.61 12.83 -13.26
N GLY A 87 -4.76 11.81 -13.33
CA GLY A 87 -4.89 10.74 -14.30
C GLY A 87 -4.01 9.52 -14.01
N PRO A 88 -4.01 8.54 -14.93
CA PRO A 88 -3.23 7.32 -14.83
C PRO A 88 -1.73 7.55 -14.74
N LEU A 89 -1.03 6.61 -14.11
CA LEU A 89 0.42 6.47 -14.16
C LEU A 89 0.78 4.99 -14.32
N ALA A 90 1.17 4.59 -15.53
CA ALA A 90 1.63 3.23 -15.79
C ALA A 90 2.99 2.95 -15.14
N ASP A 91 3.17 1.75 -14.60
CA ASP A 91 4.52 1.24 -14.32
C ASP A 91 5.17 0.76 -15.62
N ARG A 92 6.33 1.30 -15.95
CA ARG A 92 7.06 0.95 -17.18
C ARG A 92 8.08 -0.15 -16.96
N ASP A 93 8.45 -0.40 -15.71
CA ASP A 93 9.64 -1.17 -15.35
C ASP A 93 9.30 -2.51 -14.68
N LEU A 94 8.04 -2.96 -14.72
CA LEU A 94 7.68 -4.27 -14.23
C LEU A 94 8.36 -5.36 -15.10
N PRO A 95 8.96 -6.40 -14.49
CA PRO A 95 9.45 -7.57 -15.21
C PRO A 95 8.38 -8.21 -16.09
N ALA A 96 8.76 -8.73 -17.25
CA ALA A 96 7.81 -9.31 -18.22
C ALA A 96 6.98 -10.46 -17.65
N TYR A 97 7.53 -11.26 -16.73
CA TYR A 97 6.84 -12.39 -16.13
C TYR A 97 5.76 -11.97 -15.10
N LEU A 98 5.76 -10.71 -14.65
CA LEU A 98 4.73 -10.14 -13.78
C LEU A 98 3.72 -9.28 -14.57
N LYS A 99 3.65 -9.44 -15.90
CA LYS A 99 2.68 -8.74 -16.75
C LYS A 99 1.61 -9.73 -17.22
N ILE A 100 0.37 -9.27 -17.28
CA ILE A 100 -0.73 -10.06 -17.84
C ILE A 100 -0.47 -10.23 -19.35
N PRO A 101 -0.63 -11.45 -19.94
CA PRO A 101 -1.21 -12.66 -19.34
C PRO A 101 -0.18 -13.73 -18.93
N ALA A 102 1.03 -13.37 -18.52
CA ALA A 102 2.04 -14.35 -18.12
C ALA A 102 1.54 -15.27 -17.01
N ASP A 103 1.88 -16.57 -17.10
CA ASP A 103 1.49 -17.56 -16.10
C ASP A 103 2.01 -17.17 -14.70
N PRO A 104 1.19 -17.34 -13.66
CA PRO A 104 1.59 -17.00 -12.31
C PRO A 104 2.63 -18.01 -11.80
N PRO A 105 3.63 -17.57 -11.01
CA PRO A 105 4.58 -18.49 -10.40
C PRO A 105 3.86 -19.59 -9.61
N ALA A 106 4.32 -20.83 -9.68
CA ALA A 106 3.63 -21.99 -9.10
C ALA A 106 3.29 -21.84 -7.60
N TRP A 107 4.07 -21.06 -6.85
CA TRP A 107 3.83 -20.79 -5.44
C TRP A 107 2.59 -19.95 -5.16
N THR A 108 2.12 -19.17 -6.12
CA THR A 108 0.86 -18.40 -6.01
C THR A 108 -0.37 -19.31 -5.99
N GLN A 109 -0.26 -20.51 -6.58
CA GLN A 109 -1.36 -21.46 -6.73
C GLN A 109 -1.52 -22.38 -5.50
N GLN A 110 -0.66 -22.24 -4.50
CA GLN A 110 -0.71 -23.08 -3.31
C GLN A 110 -1.79 -22.57 -2.35
N PRO A 111 -2.73 -23.42 -1.92
CA PRO A 111 -3.79 -23.03 -1.00
C PRO A 111 -3.26 -22.46 0.32
N GLY A 112 -4.02 -21.54 0.94
CA GLY A 112 -3.65 -20.97 2.23
C GLY A 112 -2.44 -20.03 2.17
N THR A 113 -2.18 -19.42 1.01
CA THR A 113 -1.14 -18.42 0.81
C THR A 113 -1.71 -17.02 1.03
N MET A 114 -1.01 -16.18 1.81
CA MET A 114 -1.19 -14.73 1.82
C MET A 114 0.03 -14.06 1.20
N LEU A 115 -0.19 -12.99 0.43
CA LEU A 115 0.88 -12.17 -0.11
C LEU A 115 1.03 -10.87 0.69
N ILE A 116 2.27 -10.40 0.80
CA ILE A 116 2.58 -9.03 1.17
C ILE A 116 3.42 -8.45 0.03
N LEU A 117 2.82 -7.57 -0.78
CA LEU A 117 3.47 -6.88 -1.88
C LEU A 117 4.04 -5.56 -1.36
N ASP A 118 5.33 -5.55 -1.07
CA ASP A 118 6.07 -4.39 -0.59
C ASP A 118 6.91 -3.78 -1.72
N LEU A 119 6.25 -2.98 -2.56
CA LEU A 119 6.80 -2.46 -3.82
C LEU A 119 6.63 -0.94 -3.93
N PRO A 120 7.53 -0.22 -4.62
CA PRO A 120 7.48 1.24 -4.68
C PRO A 120 6.50 1.75 -5.75
N GLY A 121 5.82 2.85 -5.43
CA GLY A 121 5.13 3.68 -6.43
C GLY A 121 4.08 2.91 -7.26
N PRO A 122 3.96 3.14 -8.58
CA PRO A 122 2.94 2.49 -9.40
C PRO A 122 3.18 0.98 -9.56
N ARG A 123 4.38 0.48 -9.23
CA ARG A 123 4.71 -0.94 -9.32
C ARG A 123 3.85 -1.81 -8.41
N VAL A 124 3.46 -1.31 -7.24
CA VAL A 124 2.59 -2.06 -6.31
C VAL A 124 1.19 -2.30 -6.90
N ALA A 125 0.65 -1.32 -7.63
CA ALA A 125 -0.62 -1.45 -8.34
C ALA A 125 -0.49 -2.44 -9.51
N SER A 126 0.59 -2.31 -10.29
CA SER A 126 0.92 -3.19 -11.41
C SER A 126 1.05 -4.66 -11.01
N ALA A 127 1.80 -4.95 -9.95
CA ALA A 127 1.89 -6.31 -9.40
C ALA A 127 0.58 -6.76 -8.75
N GLY A 128 -0.15 -5.84 -8.10
CA GLY A 128 -1.44 -6.13 -7.47
C GLY A 128 -2.48 -6.64 -8.45
N ILE A 129 -2.64 -5.97 -9.61
CA ILE A 129 -3.57 -6.45 -10.65
C ILE A 129 -3.12 -7.79 -11.24
N TYR A 130 -1.82 -8.01 -11.41
CA TYR A 130 -1.28 -9.28 -11.89
C TYR A 130 -1.65 -10.44 -10.95
N PHE A 131 -1.38 -10.31 -9.65
CA PHE A 131 -1.71 -11.37 -8.70
C PHE A 131 -3.22 -11.52 -8.48
N ALA A 132 -4.01 -10.46 -8.67
CA ALA A 132 -5.46 -10.57 -8.63
C ALA A 132 -5.97 -11.37 -9.83
N ALA A 133 -5.53 -11.01 -11.05
CA ALA A 133 -5.98 -11.63 -12.29
C ALA A 133 -5.52 -13.08 -12.44
N MET A 134 -4.24 -13.33 -12.14
CA MET A 134 -3.60 -14.63 -12.41
C MET A 134 -3.62 -15.55 -11.18
N GLY A 135 -3.59 -14.98 -9.96
CA GLY A 135 -3.54 -15.72 -8.71
C GLY A 135 -4.85 -15.73 -7.92
N GLY A 136 -5.86 -14.94 -8.32
CA GLY A 136 -7.14 -14.87 -7.61
C GLY A 136 -7.05 -14.24 -6.22
N PHE A 137 -6.03 -13.40 -5.97
CA PHE A 137 -5.84 -12.72 -4.70
C PHE A 137 -6.74 -11.48 -4.60
N GLN A 138 -7.29 -11.22 -3.41
CA GLN A 138 -8.02 -9.99 -3.12
C GLN A 138 -7.10 -8.92 -2.48
N PRO A 139 -7.10 -7.69 -2.98
CA PRO A 139 -6.21 -6.63 -2.48
C PRO A 139 -6.65 -6.08 -1.12
N VAL A 140 -5.67 -5.71 -0.30
CA VAL A 140 -5.80 -4.95 0.95
C VAL A 140 -4.79 -3.81 0.90
N CYS A 141 -5.21 -2.62 0.48
CA CYS A 141 -4.32 -1.45 0.50
C CYS A 141 -4.08 -0.93 1.92
N THR A 142 -2.81 -0.74 2.28
CA THR A 142 -2.40 -0.24 3.61
C THR A 142 -1.89 1.21 3.61
N PHE A 143 -2.07 1.93 2.50
CA PHE A 143 -1.58 3.30 2.32
C PHE A 143 -2.28 4.28 3.27
N ASP A 144 -1.70 4.49 4.45
CA ASP A 144 -2.26 5.35 5.51
C ASP A 144 -1.66 6.77 5.48
N ASN A 145 -1.21 7.25 4.32
CA ASN A 145 -0.57 8.55 4.18
C ASN A 145 -1.29 9.50 3.21
N TRP A 146 -1.19 10.79 3.48
CA TRP A 146 -1.72 11.84 2.61
C TRP A 146 -0.70 12.27 1.54
N PRO A 147 -1.10 12.40 0.26
CA PRO A 147 -0.25 13.02 -0.75
C PRO A 147 -0.09 14.52 -0.49
N ASN A 148 1.10 15.04 -0.75
CA ASN A 148 1.40 16.46 -0.64
C ASN A 148 2.58 16.82 -1.54
N ARG A 149 2.53 17.98 -2.21
CA ARG A 149 3.63 18.45 -3.09
C ARG A 149 4.97 18.63 -2.36
N ALA A 150 4.94 18.96 -1.07
CA ALA A 150 6.12 19.08 -0.22
C ALA A 150 6.45 17.77 0.53
N GLY A 151 5.74 16.68 0.22
CA GLY A 151 5.90 15.35 0.81
C GLY A 151 7.31 14.80 0.68
N VAL A 152 7.67 13.88 1.59
CA VAL A 152 8.89 13.07 1.48
C VAL A 152 8.63 11.74 0.79
N LEU A 153 7.39 11.23 0.87
CA LEU A 153 6.86 10.17 0.03
C LEU A 153 6.03 10.78 -1.11
N MET A 154 5.88 10.01 -2.18
CA MET A 154 5.08 10.36 -3.36
C MET A 154 3.90 9.39 -3.55
N PRO A 155 2.97 9.25 -2.57
CA PRO A 155 1.87 8.30 -2.67
C PRO A 155 0.90 8.63 -3.82
N GLU A 156 0.95 9.86 -4.37
CA GLU A 156 0.25 10.20 -5.61
C GLU A 156 0.68 9.35 -6.82
N GLN A 157 1.89 8.80 -6.82
CA GLN A 157 2.32 7.87 -7.86
C GLN A 157 1.62 6.51 -7.73
N ILE A 158 1.40 6.05 -6.50
CA ILE A 158 0.59 4.85 -6.23
C ILE A 158 -0.83 5.12 -6.70
N LEU A 159 -1.42 6.26 -6.32
CA LEU A 159 -2.77 6.65 -6.75
C LEU A 159 -2.93 6.67 -8.27
N GLY A 160 -1.94 7.20 -9.00
CA GLY A 160 -1.90 7.14 -10.47
C GLY A 160 -1.84 5.70 -11.01
N GLY A 161 -1.06 4.82 -10.37
CA GLY A 161 -1.03 3.39 -10.71
C GLY A 161 -2.36 2.67 -10.45
N LEU A 162 -3.02 2.98 -9.32
CA LEU A 162 -4.35 2.44 -9.00
C LEU A 162 -5.39 2.89 -10.04
N LEU A 163 -5.34 4.16 -10.48
CA LEU A 163 -6.19 4.68 -11.55
C LEU A 163 -5.91 4.00 -12.88
N HIS A 164 -4.65 3.78 -13.23
CA HIS A 164 -4.26 3.16 -14.50
C HIS A 164 -4.85 1.75 -14.64
N TYR A 165 -4.92 0.97 -13.57
CA TYR A 165 -5.44 -0.40 -13.60
C TYR A 165 -6.88 -0.54 -13.06
N ALA A 166 -7.58 0.55 -12.75
CA ALA A 166 -8.87 0.49 -12.05
C ALA A 166 -9.95 -0.26 -12.85
N ALA A 167 -10.09 0.03 -14.15
CA ALA A 167 -11.07 -0.65 -15.01
C ALA A 167 -10.80 -2.16 -15.12
N ALA A 168 -9.53 -2.54 -15.31
CA ALA A 168 -9.12 -3.94 -15.36
C ALA A 168 -9.31 -4.65 -14.00
N MET A 169 -8.97 -3.99 -12.90
CA MET A 169 -9.16 -4.52 -11.55
C MET A 169 -10.64 -4.75 -11.23
N GLN A 170 -11.53 -3.86 -11.67
CA GLN A 170 -12.96 -4.05 -11.50
C GLN A 170 -13.45 -5.34 -12.18
N LYS A 171 -12.99 -5.65 -13.39
CA LYS A 171 -13.34 -6.89 -14.10
C LYS A 171 -12.80 -8.13 -13.38
N VAL A 172 -11.57 -8.05 -12.89
CA VAL A 172 -10.96 -9.14 -12.10
C VAL A 172 -11.72 -9.38 -10.80
N ARG A 173 -12.12 -8.31 -10.12
CA ARG A 173 -12.85 -8.35 -8.85
C ARG A 173 -14.18 -9.12 -8.95
N GLU A 174 -14.86 -9.07 -10.10
CA GLU A 174 -16.09 -9.82 -10.34
C GLU A 174 -15.90 -11.34 -10.26
N GLY A 175 -14.66 -11.83 -10.47
CA GLY A 175 -14.29 -13.23 -10.33
C GLY A 175 -13.74 -13.62 -8.94
N LEU A 176 -13.54 -12.67 -8.02
CA LEU A 176 -13.00 -12.94 -6.70
C LEU A 176 -14.09 -13.39 -5.72
N ALA A 177 -13.73 -14.31 -4.82
CA ALA A 177 -14.62 -14.82 -3.78
C ALA A 177 -14.26 -14.25 -2.40
N VAL A 178 -15.20 -14.30 -1.45
CA VAL A 178 -14.95 -13.94 -0.03
C VAL A 178 -13.80 -14.76 0.56
N THR A 179 -13.66 -16.00 0.09
CA THR A 179 -12.60 -16.94 0.47
C THR A 179 -11.31 -16.81 -0.34
N SER A 180 -11.24 -15.88 -1.31
CA SER A 180 -10.00 -15.63 -2.07
C SER A 180 -8.86 -15.27 -1.11
N PRO A 181 -7.63 -15.75 -1.35
CA PRO A 181 -6.51 -15.40 -0.50
C PRO A 181 -6.23 -13.89 -0.55
N PRO A 182 -5.79 -13.27 0.55
CA PRO A 182 -5.51 -11.84 0.55
C PRO A 182 -4.11 -11.49 0.04
N MET A 183 -3.96 -10.30 -0.52
CA MET A 183 -2.68 -9.65 -0.73
C MET A 183 -2.65 -8.27 -0.08
N TRP A 184 -1.68 -8.04 0.79
CA TRP A 184 -1.41 -6.71 1.34
C TRP A 184 -0.62 -5.88 0.33
N LEU A 185 -1.10 -4.70 -0.01
CA LEU A 185 -0.39 -3.74 -0.85
C LEU A 185 0.26 -2.68 0.05
N CYS A 186 1.59 -2.63 0.02
CA CYS A 186 2.42 -1.81 0.90
C CYS A 186 3.37 -0.94 0.06
N ASP A 187 3.55 0.33 0.46
CA ASP A 187 4.54 1.21 -0.19
C ASP A 187 5.92 0.95 0.40
N TRP A 188 6.79 0.36 -0.39
CA TRP A 188 8.17 0.07 -0.01
C TRP A 188 8.95 1.30 0.47
N ASN A 189 8.65 2.47 -0.11
CA ASN A 189 9.36 3.71 0.22
C ASN A 189 9.11 4.16 1.66
N ARG A 190 8.02 3.70 2.32
CA ARG A 190 7.68 4.08 3.70
C ARG A 190 8.81 3.79 4.69
N SER A 191 9.53 2.70 4.46
CA SER A 191 10.59 2.22 5.35
C SER A 191 11.97 2.81 5.06
N ARG A 192 12.09 3.62 4.00
CA ARG A 192 13.36 4.14 3.48
C ARG A 192 13.42 5.65 3.38
N ALA A 193 12.29 6.32 3.60
CA ALA A 193 12.24 7.78 3.63
C ALA A 193 13.01 8.34 4.83
N SER A 194 13.98 9.21 4.53
CA SER A 194 14.70 9.96 5.55
C SER A 194 13.77 10.92 6.30
N LYS A 195 14.19 11.35 7.50
CA LYS A 195 13.45 12.34 8.28
C LYS A 195 13.31 13.66 7.49
N PRO A 196 12.10 14.23 7.37
CA PRO A 196 11.90 15.48 6.66
C PRO A 196 12.60 16.66 7.34
N ALA A 197 13.15 17.56 6.52
CA ALA A 197 13.63 18.86 6.97
C ALA A 197 12.46 19.79 7.35
N PRO A 198 12.69 20.82 8.19
CA PRO A 198 11.69 21.83 8.48
C PRO A 198 11.06 22.45 7.22
N GLY A 199 9.75 22.67 7.23
CA GLY A 199 8.99 23.15 6.07
C GLY A 199 8.65 22.09 5.03
N ARG A 200 9.17 20.86 5.13
CA ARG A 200 8.68 19.70 4.35
C ARG A 200 7.42 19.12 4.99
N TYR A 201 6.65 18.41 4.18
CA TYR A 201 5.50 17.64 4.65
C TYR A 201 5.95 16.22 4.98
N ASP A 202 5.79 15.81 6.24
CA ASP A 202 6.03 14.45 6.69
C ASP A 202 4.79 13.60 6.44
N ASN A 203 4.79 12.86 5.33
CA ASN A 203 3.79 11.85 4.98
C ASN A 203 4.33 10.43 5.08
N ARG A 204 5.39 10.20 5.89
CA ARG A 204 5.84 8.85 6.24
C ARG A 204 4.79 8.18 7.10
N TYR A 205 4.68 6.87 6.99
CA TYR A 205 3.72 6.07 7.75
C TYR A 205 4.30 4.70 8.06
N THR A 206 3.61 3.98 8.93
CA THR A 206 3.98 2.64 9.37
C THR A 206 2.77 1.74 9.27
N ILE A 207 3.00 0.47 8.97
CA ILE A 207 1.95 -0.53 9.07
C ILE A 207 1.80 -0.88 10.55
N GLU A 208 0.78 -0.31 11.18
CA GLU A 208 0.46 -0.57 12.58
C GLU A 208 -0.07 -1.99 12.78
N ASP A 209 0.07 -2.54 13.98
CA ASP A 209 -0.43 -3.89 14.33
C ASP A 209 -1.92 -4.06 14.00
N ARG A 210 -2.74 -3.02 14.15
CA ARG A 210 -4.17 -3.05 13.80
C ARG A 210 -4.44 -3.26 12.31
N LEU A 211 -3.45 -3.01 11.45
CA LEU A 211 -3.50 -3.20 10.00
C LEU A 211 -2.97 -4.59 9.57
N LEU A 212 -2.56 -5.42 10.53
CA LEU A 212 -2.01 -6.75 10.29
C LEU A 212 -2.89 -7.82 10.96
N PRO A 213 -3.25 -8.90 10.25
CA PRO A 213 -4.07 -9.95 10.83
C PRO A 213 -3.23 -10.82 11.77
N GLY A 214 -3.74 -11.06 12.98
CA GLY A 214 -3.05 -11.90 13.95
C GLY A 214 -3.01 -13.39 13.53
N PRO A 215 -2.11 -14.20 14.15
CA PRO A 215 -1.94 -15.62 13.82
C PRO A 215 -3.23 -16.45 13.89
N VAL A 216 -4.10 -16.15 14.85
CA VAL A 216 -5.39 -16.85 15.03
C VAL A 216 -6.32 -16.59 13.84
N MET A 217 -6.46 -15.33 13.43
CA MET A 217 -7.31 -14.95 12.31
C MET A 217 -6.84 -15.56 10.99
N LEU A 218 -5.54 -15.48 10.72
CA LEU A 218 -4.94 -16.14 9.55
C LEU A 218 -5.23 -17.64 9.55
N SER A 219 -5.08 -18.28 10.71
CA SER A 219 -5.34 -19.71 10.85
C SER A 219 -6.79 -20.10 10.61
N SER A 220 -7.73 -19.32 11.14
CA SER A 220 -9.17 -19.53 10.94
C SER A 220 -9.58 -19.34 9.48
N ALA A 221 -8.86 -18.50 8.73
CA ALA A 221 -9.05 -18.33 7.29
C ALA A 221 -8.31 -19.36 6.42
N GLY A 222 -7.68 -20.37 7.03
CA GLY A 222 -6.93 -21.41 6.31
C GLY A 222 -5.57 -20.97 5.79
N ILE A 223 -5.08 -19.79 6.19
CA ILE A 223 -3.75 -19.30 5.80
C ILE A 223 -2.69 -20.00 6.65
N ARG A 224 -1.65 -20.51 5.97
CA ARG A 224 -0.50 -21.20 6.56
C ARG A 224 0.82 -20.73 5.97
N ARG A 225 0.77 -20.09 4.81
CA ARG A 225 1.90 -19.63 4.01
C ARG A 225 1.83 -18.12 3.86
N ILE A 226 2.95 -17.44 4.09
CA ILE A 226 3.11 -16.01 3.86
C ILE A 226 4.24 -15.82 2.86
N VAL A 227 3.97 -15.14 1.75
CA VAL A 227 5.00 -14.78 0.76
C VAL A 227 5.18 -13.27 0.76
N TYR A 228 6.34 -12.82 1.21
CA TYR A 228 6.76 -11.42 1.16
C TYR A 228 7.44 -11.12 -0.18
N VAL A 229 6.79 -10.30 -1.00
CA VAL A 229 7.28 -9.88 -2.31
C VAL A 229 7.90 -8.49 -2.19
N THR A 230 9.15 -8.34 -2.59
CA THR A 230 9.91 -7.08 -2.51
C THR A 230 10.64 -6.81 -3.83
N GLN A 231 11.06 -5.57 -4.06
CA GLN A 231 11.89 -5.26 -5.22
C GLN A 231 13.28 -5.90 -5.10
N ASP A 232 13.91 -5.72 -3.95
CA ASP A 232 15.28 -6.18 -3.70
C ASP A 232 15.27 -7.23 -2.57
N LEU A 233 15.95 -8.35 -2.80
CA LEU A 233 16.39 -9.25 -1.74
C LEU A 233 17.90 -9.09 -1.56
N PRO A 234 18.41 -9.15 -0.31
CA PRO A 234 19.84 -9.30 -0.12
C PRO A 234 20.32 -10.62 -0.76
N PRO A 235 21.61 -10.73 -1.13
CA PRO A 235 22.20 -11.99 -1.56
C PRO A 235 21.91 -13.14 -0.59
N GLN A 236 21.82 -14.37 -1.09
CA GLN A 236 21.37 -15.56 -0.34
C GLN A 236 22.14 -15.82 0.98
N ASP A 237 23.39 -15.36 1.04
CA ASP A 237 24.30 -15.50 2.19
C ASP A 237 24.36 -14.25 3.10
N ALA A 238 23.65 -13.17 2.74
CA ALA A 238 23.77 -11.86 3.36
C ALA A 238 22.57 -11.53 4.25
N LEU A 239 22.65 -11.94 5.52
CA LEU A 239 21.73 -11.54 6.59
C LEU A 239 20.25 -11.92 6.34
N PRO A 240 19.43 -11.97 7.38
CA PRO A 240 18.07 -12.43 7.17
C PRO A 240 17.19 -11.37 6.51
N LEU A 241 16.04 -11.81 5.97
CA LEU A 241 15.06 -11.00 5.24
C LEU A 241 15.00 -9.55 5.76
N CYS A 242 15.56 -8.62 4.98
CA CYS A 242 15.44 -7.19 5.20
C CYS A 242 14.05 -6.71 4.74
N ALA A 243 13.00 -7.29 5.32
CA ALA A 243 11.67 -6.71 5.23
C ALA A 243 11.71 -5.28 5.80
N ALA A 244 10.74 -4.45 5.40
CA ALA A 244 10.51 -3.19 6.10
C ALA A 244 10.46 -3.43 7.61
N TRP A 245 11.08 -2.53 8.38
CA TRP A 245 11.26 -2.71 9.81
C TRP A 245 9.93 -2.90 10.57
N ASP A 246 8.84 -2.31 10.04
CA ASP A 246 7.48 -2.42 10.57
C ASP A 246 6.81 -3.78 10.31
N LEU A 247 7.25 -4.50 9.26
CA LEU A 247 6.78 -5.85 8.94
C LEU A 247 7.67 -6.95 9.53
N GLN A 248 8.93 -6.65 9.84
CA GLN A 248 9.91 -7.64 10.27
C GLN A 248 9.46 -8.37 11.54
N ALA A 249 9.03 -7.63 12.57
CA ALA A 249 8.58 -8.22 13.83
C ALA A 249 7.35 -9.13 13.64
N TYR A 250 6.40 -8.69 12.81
CA TYR A 250 5.20 -9.44 12.47
C TYR A 250 5.50 -10.76 11.74
N LEU A 251 6.32 -10.71 10.68
CA LEU A 251 6.71 -11.91 9.93
C LEU A 251 7.46 -12.91 10.83
N MET A 252 8.29 -12.41 11.74
CA MET A 252 8.98 -13.23 12.73
C MET A 252 8.04 -13.90 13.72
N GLU A 253 7.01 -13.18 14.18
CA GLU A 253 5.98 -13.76 15.03
C GLU A 253 5.24 -14.89 14.31
N LEU A 254 4.83 -14.67 13.05
CA LEU A 254 4.16 -15.71 12.26
C LEU A 254 5.04 -16.96 12.09
N LYS A 255 6.33 -16.79 11.76
CA LYS A 255 7.27 -17.91 11.67
C LYS A 255 7.37 -18.68 13.00
N LYS A 256 7.48 -17.99 14.13
CA LYS A 256 7.49 -18.60 15.48
C LYS A 256 6.19 -19.34 15.80
N LYS A 257 5.07 -18.93 15.21
CA LYS A 257 3.75 -19.60 15.32
C LYS A 257 3.55 -20.72 14.30
N GLY A 258 4.58 -21.07 13.53
CA GLY A 258 4.57 -22.22 12.62
C GLY A 258 4.05 -21.92 11.21
N PHE A 259 3.94 -20.64 10.82
CA PHE A 259 3.63 -20.27 9.43
C PHE A 259 4.87 -20.47 8.54
N ASP A 260 4.65 -20.93 7.31
CA ASP A 260 5.67 -21.00 6.27
C ASP A 260 5.88 -19.59 5.68
N VAL A 261 6.90 -18.89 6.17
CA VAL A 261 7.24 -17.52 5.76
C VAL A 261 8.38 -17.55 4.75
N GLN A 262 8.09 -17.11 3.53
CA GLN A 262 9.02 -17.09 2.40
C GLN A 262 9.10 -15.68 1.81
N ALA A 263 10.14 -15.42 1.03
CA ALA A 263 10.26 -14.16 0.32
C ALA A 263 10.70 -14.35 -1.13
N VAL A 264 10.36 -13.37 -1.96
CA VAL A 264 10.73 -13.33 -3.37
C VAL A 264 11.02 -11.90 -3.79
N SER A 265 12.07 -11.72 -4.60
CA SER A 265 12.35 -10.45 -5.26
C SER A 265 11.62 -10.42 -6.59
N THR A 266 11.09 -9.27 -6.99
CA THR A 266 10.53 -9.11 -8.34
C THR A 266 11.58 -9.33 -9.45
N ALA A 267 12.87 -9.41 -9.17
CA ALA A 267 13.87 -9.77 -10.17
C ALA A 267 13.83 -11.25 -10.59
N THR A 268 13.15 -12.12 -9.85
CA THR A 268 13.17 -13.58 -10.05
C THR A 268 11.85 -14.24 -9.67
N THR A 269 11.56 -15.41 -10.23
CA THR A 269 10.42 -16.25 -9.83
C THR A 269 10.75 -17.20 -8.68
N GLU A 270 12.03 -17.34 -8.34
CA GLU A 270 12.51 -18.26 -7.33
C GLU A 270 12.16 -17.79 -5.92
N LEU A 271 11.55 -18.69 -5.14
CA LEU A 271 11.30 -18.46 -3.73
C LEU A 271 12.58 -18.65 -2.93
N PHE A 272 12.81 -17.72 -2.03
CA PHE A 272 13.86 -17.83 -1.04
C PHE A 272 13.21 -18.27 0.27
N ALA A 273 13.42 -19.55 0.60
CA ALA A 273 13.08 -20.06 1.91
C ALA A 273 13.95 -19.37 2.95
N GLN A 274 13.35 -18.91 4.05
CA GLN A 274 14.14 -18.41 5.17
C GLN A 274 14.82 -19.56 5.92
N THR A 275 16.01 -19.95 5.48
CA THR A 275 16.79 -21.05 6.07
C THR A 275 17.52 -20.66 7.36
N GLY A 276 17.66 -19.36 7.66
CA GLY A 276 18.30 -18.87 8.89
C GLY A 276 17.35 -18.74 10.08
N GLU A 277 17.83 -19.14 11.27
CA GLU A 277 17.42 -18.50 12.51
C GLU A 277 17.82 -17.02 12.42
N LEU A 278 16.83 -16.15 12.48
CA LEU A 278 17.04 -14.72 12.47
C LEU A 278 17.63 -14.31 13.82
N GLU A 279 18.93 -13.97 13.85
CA GLU A 279 19.47 -13.20 14.96
C GLU A 279 18.62 -11.94 15.11
N ALA A 280 18.02 -11.79 16.30
CA ALA A 280 17.37 -10.55 16.66
C ALA A 280 18.37 -9.41 16.44
N ARG A 281 18.01 -8.41 15.63
CA ARG A 281 18.85 -7.22 15.48
C ARG A 281 19.25 -6.72 16.88
N PRO A 282 20.53 -6.47 17.16
CA PRO A 282 20.96 -6.06 18.48
C PRO A 282 20.18 -4.80 18.91
N PRO A 283 19.70 -4.75 20.17
CA PRO A 283 19.04 -3.57 20.71
C PRO A 283 19.97 -2.35 20.56
N GLY A 284 19.57 -1.38 19.73
CA GLY A 284 20.38 -0.19 19.42
C GLY A 284 20.61 0.07 17.92
N SER A 285 20.32 -0.91 17.07
CA SER A 285 20.33 -0.76 15.59
C SER A 285 18.97 -0.37 15.00
N TRP A 286 18.02 0.05 15.85
CA TRP A 286 16.69 0.47 15.43
C TRP A 286 16.83 1.69 14.54
N ASP A 287 16.41 1.57 13.28
CA ASP A 287 16.22 2.72 12.42
C ASP A 287 15.29 3.69 13.17
N THR A 288 15.76 4.91 13.40
CA THR A 288 15.01 5.94 14.12
C THR A 288 14.11 6.76 13.21
N SER A 289 14.06 6.41 11.91
CA SER A 289 13.20 7.04 10.91
C SER A 289 11.73 7.08 11.36
N TRP A 290 11.26 6.13 12.14
CA TRP A 290 9.89 6.09 12.64
C TRP A 290 9.58 7.03 13.80
N MET A 291 10.60 7.63 14.43
CA MET A 291 10.35 8.58 15.50
C MET A 291 9.82 9.91 14.94
N GLY A 292 8.77 10.43 15.58
CA GLY A 292 8.19 11.74 15.25
C GLY A 292 7.29 11.75 14.02
N LEU A 293 6.68 10.62 13.67
CA LEU A 293 5.63 10.58 12.64
C LEU A 293 4.46 11.48 13.03
N ILE A 294 3.96 12.25 12.07
CA ILE A 294 2.90 13.22 12.29
C ILE A 294 1.56 12.61 11.87
N ARG A 295 0.59 12.59 12.79
CA ARG A 295 -0.79 12.22 12.50
C ARG A 295 -1.58 13.42 11.98
N SER A 296 -2.39 13.18 10.97
CA SER A 296 -3.33 14.17 10.47
C SER A 296 -4.60 14.16 11.32
N SER A 297 -5.21 15.33 11.56
CA SER A 297 -6.52 15.44 12.22
C SER A 297 -7.65 14.76 11.45
N ALA A 298 -7.44 14.54 10.15
CA ALA A 298 -8.33 13.80 9.27
C ALA A 298 -8.21 12.27 9.35
N GLY A 299 -7.37 11.74 10.23
CA GLY A 299 -6.94 10.35 10.22
C GLY A 299 -5.72 10.13 9.31
N GLY A 300 -5.03 9.00 9.50
CA GLY A 300 -3.80 8.68 8.79
C GLY A 300 -2.60 9.55 9.17
N PHE A 301 -1.56 9.50 8.34
CA PHE A 301 -0.27 10.15 8.54
C PHE A 301 -0.06 11.30 7.54
N GLY A 302 0.47 12.41 8.03
CA GLY A 302 0.67 13.62 7.23
C GLY A 302 0.68 14.90 8.06
N GLY A 303 1.74 15.69 7.99
CA GLY A 303 1.75 17.06 8.49
C GLY A 303 3.03 17.83 8.17
N PHE A 304 3.00 19.15 8.24
CA PHE A 304 4.21 19.97 8.03
C PHE A 304 5.15 19.88 9.23
N VAL A 305 6.44 19.70 8.95
CA VAL A 305 7.48 19.79 9.99
C VAL A 305 7.65 21.26 10.38
N PRO A 306 7.46 21.62 11.66
CA PRO A 306 7.58 23.00 12.13
C PRO A 306 8.95 23.59 11.81
N GLN A 307 8.99 24.84 11.37
CA GLN A 307 10.23 25.60 11.35
C GLN A 307 10.62 25.90 12.80
N PRO A 308 11.88 25.64 13.22
CA PRO A 308 12.34 26.12 14.51
C PRO A 308 12.14 27.63 14.54
N SER A 309 11.31 28.11 15.45
CA SER A 309 11.12 29.54 15.64
C SER A 309 12.48 30.13 15.98
N SER A 310 12.96 31.06 15.17
CA SER A 310 14.04 31.97 15.53
C SER A 310 13.56 32.87 16.66
N GLY A 311 13.45 32.32 17.86
CA GLY A 311 13.26 33.05 19.11
C GLY A 311 14.64 33.52 19.57
N GLY A 312 14.80 34.84 19.66
CA GLY A 312 16.01 35.54 20.08
C GLY A 312 16.23 35.57 21.59
#